data_AF-A0A3N1GTC8-F1
#
_entry.id   AF-A0A3N1GTC8-F1
#
_cell.length_a   1.000
_cell.length_b   1.000
_cell.length_c   1.000
_cell.angle_alpha   90.00
_cell.angle_beta   90.00
_cell.angle_gamma   90.00
#
_symmetry.space_group_name_H-M   'P 1'
#
loop_
_entity.id
_entity.type
_entity.pdbx_description
1 polymer ?
#
loop_
_entity_poly.entity_id
_entity_poly.type
_entity_poly.pdbx_seq_one_letter_code
_entity_poly.pdbx_strand_id
1 'polypeptide(L)'
;MATDTQANLFIPMTFVGTLSVPALALTDGSAEPEWVGFPTSCGLLHTRRPPLSLPYDAATAPTARQFVRFRRMRQLLLVPVFTLLIIAGFVIGQLEETTNNTSSNTIQTILYLTAGALGWWVARMEKRTSVRPRPEPIGRLGIYISGVPAGVAQEWVHRNSAVQIVSQPPPWRRFSARTYALFSTLTAVAGAGLLILVTTDRNEGIHVIAFMAILALFAMTIAAAHRALPSSFGRRGRNRG
;
A
#
# COMPACT_ATOMS: atom_id res chain seq x y z
N MET A 1 -14.06 -18.11 28.92
CA MET A 1 -13.95 -17.21 27.76
C MET A 1 -13.67 -18.06 26.54
N ALA A 2 -14.69 -18.33 25.72
CA ALA A 2 -14.47 -18.99 24.45
C ALA A 2 -13.63 -18.06 23.58
N THR A 3 -12.52 -18.54 23.03
CA THR A 3 -11.79 -17.82 21.99
C THR A 3 -12.69 -17.74 20.78
N ASP A 4 -13.43 -16.63 20.66
CA ASP A 4 -14.24 -16.34 19.48
C ASP A 4 -13.35 -16.46 18.27
N THR A 5 -13.67 -17.45 17.44
CA THR A 5 -12.84 -17.82 16.31
C THR A 5 -12.94 -16.67 15.32
N GLN A 6 -11.82 -16.02 15.00
CA GLN A 6 -11.80 -14.96 14.00
C GLN A 6 -11.70 -15.54 12.59
N ALA A 7 -12.46 -14.97 11.67
CA ALA A 7 -12.46 -15.29 10.25
C ALA A 7 -12.02 -14.07 9.42
N ASN A 8 -11.49 -14.32 8.22
CA ASN A 8 -11.24 -13.24 7.27
C ASN A 8 -12.25 -13.32 6.12
N LEU A 9 -12.75 -12.16 5.72
CA LEU A 9 -13.71 -12.04 4.62
C LEU A 9 -13.02 -11.49 3.39
N PHE A 10 -13.38 -12.03 2.23
CA PHE A 10 -13.04 -11.48 0.93
C PHE A 10 -14.32 -11.13 0.18
N ILE A 11 -14.41 -9.88 -0.28
CA ILE A 11 -15.56 -9.32 -0.98
C ILE A 11 -15.10 -8.97 -2.40
N PRO A 12 -15.56 -9.67 -3.44
CA PRO A 12 -15.20 -9.35 -4.81
C PRO A 12 -15.58 -7.90 -5.18
N MET A 13 -14.69 -7.22 -5.91
CA MET A 13 -14.86 -5.80 -6.22
C MET A 13 -16.16 -5.50 -6.99
N THR A 14 -16.62 -6.46 -7.80
CA THR A 14 -17.87 -6.38 -8.58
C THR A 14 -19.12 -6.38 -7.70
N PHE A 15 -19.03 -6.89 -6.47
CA PHE A 15 -20.17 -7.02 -5.55
C PHE A 15 -20.23 -5.91 -4.50
N VAL A 16 -19.21 -5.06 -4.38
CA VAL A 16 -19.13 -4.01 -3.35
C VAL A 16 -20.31 -3.03 -3.41
N GLY A 17 -20.82 -2.74 -4.62
CA GLY A 17 -21.95 -1.81 -4.80
C GLY A 17 -23.33 -2.41 -4.49
N THR A 18 -23.44 -3.74 -4.43
CA THR A 18 -24.70 -4.47 -4.20
C THR A 18 -24.66 -5.28 -2.91
N LEU A 19 -23.69 -4.97 -2.03
CA LEU A 19 -23.44 -5.71 -0.81
C LEU A 19 -24.53 -5.41 0.23
N SER A 20 -25.18 -6.46 0.73
CA SER A 20 -26.13 -6.39 1.84
C SER A 20 -25.37 -6.51 3.16
N VAL A 21 -25.00 -5.38 3.76
CA VAL A 21 -24.21 -5.35 4.99
C VAL A 21 -25.14 -5.59 6.19
N PRO A 22 -24.91 -6.62 7.02
CA PRO A 22 -25.72 -6.84 8.22
C PRO A 22 -25.53 -5.70 9.21
N ALA A 23 -26.59 -5.36 9.94
CA ALA A 23 -26.57 -4.36 11.01
C ALA A 23 -25.96 -4.91 12.31
N LEU A 24 -24.83 -5.60 12.19
CA LEU A 24 -24.04 -6.12 13.30
C LEU A 24 -22.66 -5.49 13.25
N ALA A 25 -22.18 -4.97 14.36
CA ALA A 25 -20.84 -4.41 14.46
C ALA A 25 -19.79 -5.46 14.08
N LEU A 26 -18.84 -5.08 13.22
CA LEU A 26 -17.81 -5.99 12.71
C LEU A 26 -16.81 -6.43 13.79
N THR A 27 -16.70 -5.69 14.88
CA THR A 27 -15.73 -5.88 15.97
C THR A 27 -16.19 -6.90 16.98
N ASP A 28 -17.42 -6.76 17.48
CA ASP A 28 -17.98 -7.55 18.58
C ASP A 28 -19.33 -8.21 18.25
N GLY A 29 -19.94 -7.89 17.11
CA GLY A 29 -21.26 -8.39 16.73
C GLY A 29 -22.44 -7.65 17.40
N SER A 30 -22.22 -6.51 18.04
CA SER A 30 -23.28 -5.71 18.66
C SER A 30 -24.36 -5.28 17.65
N ALA A 31 -25.63 -5.23 18.10
CA ALA A 31 -26.79 -4.89 17.29
C ALA A 31 -26.98 -3.36 17.06
N GLU A 32 -26.22 -2.52 17.76
CA GLU A 32 -26.26 -1.05 17.62
C GLU A 32 -24.96 -0.52 16.99
N PRO A 33 -24.71 -0.78 15.69
CA PRO A 33 -23.48 -0.35 15.06
C PRO A 33 -23.49 1.13 14.65
N GLU A 34 -22.33 1.76 14.75
CA GLU A 34 -22.03 3.02 14.07
C GLU A 34 -21.41 2.76 12.70
N TRP A 35 -21.97 3.40 11.66
CA TRP A 35 -21.50 3.23 10.30
C TRP A 35 -20.31 4.16 9.98
N VAL A 36 -19.25 3.58 9.44
CA VAL A 36 -18.04 4.32 9.04
C VAL A 36 -17.72 4.02 7.57
N GLY A 37 -17.58 5.06 6.76
CA GLY A 37 -17.28 4.94 5.32
C GLY A 37 -15.79 4.77 5.03
N PHE A 38 -15.42 3.66 4.39
CA PHE A 38 -14.05 3.37 3.96
C PHE A 38 -13.86 3.54 2.45
N PRO A 39 -12.72 4.08 2.00
CA PRO A 39 -12.42 4.16 0.58
C PRO A 39 -12.18 2.75 0.00
N THR A 40 -12.94 2.41 -1.04
CA THR A 40 -12.93 1.09 -1.70
C THR A 40 -11.77 0.90 -2.69
N SER A 41 -11.03 1.96 -2.99
CA SER A 41 -9.91 1.92 -3.94
C SER A 41 -8.57 2.30 -3.26
N CYS A 42 -7.48 1.77 -3.82
CA CYS A 42 -6.11 2.21 -3.49
C CYS A 42 -5.70 3.49 -4.23
N GLY A 43 -6.56 4.02 -5.11
CA GLY A 43 -6.21 5.12 -6.01
C GLY A 43 -6.17 6.48 -5.31
N LEU A 44 -5.55 7.46 -5.99
CA LEU A 44 -5.79 8.88 -5.70
C LEU A 44 -7.31 9.10 -5.65
N LEU A 45 -7.77 9.90 -4.69
CA LEU A 45 -9.16 10.07 -4.24
C LEU A 45 -10.20 10.48 -5.29
N HIS A 46 -9.82 10.56 -6.56
CA HIS A 46 -10.68 10.87 -7.70
C HIS A 46 -11.34 9.62 -8.32
N THR A 47 -11.13 8.43 -7.76
CA THR A 47 -11.94 7.29 -8.16
C THR A 47 -13.38 7.51 -7.69
N ARG A 48 -14.32 7.68 -8.63
CA ARG A 48 -15.77 7.87 -8.43
C ARG A 48 -16.48 6.68 -7.76
N ARG A 49 -15.77 5.79 -7.06
CA ARG A 49 -16.37 4.63 -6.42
C ARG A 49 -16.94 5.05 -5.07
N PRO A 50 -18.17 4.63 -4.75
CA PRO A 50 -18.76 4.93 -3.45
C PRO A 50 -17.89 4.34 -2.33
N PRO A 51 -17.80 5.03 -1.18
CA PRO A 51 -17.18 4.46 0.00
C PRO A 51 -17.98 3.23 0.46
N LEU A 52 -17.28 2.21 0.97
CA LEU A 52 -17.90 1.06 1.60
C LEU A 52 -18.17 1.42 3.06
N SER A 53 -19.45 1.60 3.38
CA SER A 53 -19.90 1.80 4.76
C SER A 53 -19.83 0.48 5.50
N LEU A 54 -19.10 0.47 6.61
CA LEU A 54 -18.92 -0.69 7.47
C LEU A 54 -19.42 -0.40 8.88
N PRO A 55 -20.15 -1.34 9.51
CA PRO A 55 -20.64 -1.20 10.88
C PRO A 55 -19.53 -1.49 11.90
N TYR A 56 -19.30 -0.57 12.82
CA TYR A 56 -18.38 -0.71 13.96
C TYR A 56 -19.11 -0.48 15.27
N ASP A 57 -18.59 -0.99 16.38
CA ASP A 57 -19.08 -0.61 17.71
C ASP A 57 -18.77 0.86 18.01
N ALA A 58 -19.53 1.46 18.94
CA ALA A 58 -19.39 2.87 19.31
C ALA A 58 -17.99 3.23 19.85
N ALA A 59 -17.29 2.30 20.52
CA ALA A 59 -15.96 2.56 21.06
C ALA A 59 -14.89 2.59 19.94
N THR A 60 -15.05 1.76 18.91
CA THR A 60 -14.09 1.65 17.80
C THR A 60 -14.35 2.63 16.65
N ALA A 61 -15.60 3.03 16.43
CA ALA A 61 -16.01 3.97 15.40
C ALA A 61 -15.20 5.29 15.34
N PRO A 62 -14.89 6.00 16.44
CA PRO A 62 -14.08 7.22 16.39
C PRO A 62 -12.66 6.96 15.87
N THR A 63 -12.02 5.87 16.30
CA THR A 63 -10.69 5.47 15.84
C THR A 63 -10.71 5.11 14.36
N ALA A 64 -11.76 4.42 13.89
CA ALA A 64 -11.96 4.11 12.48
C ALA A 64 -12.13 5.37 11.62
N ARG A 65 -12.91 6.36 12.09
CA ARG A 65 -13.05 7.67 11.42
C ARG A 65 -11.71 8.41 11.38
N GLN A 66 -10.96 8.42 12.48
CA GLN A 66 -9.64 9.04 12.54
C GLN A 66 -8.67 8.39 11.56
N PHE A 67 -8.69 7.07 11.46
CA PHE A 67 -7.91 6.33 10.47
C PHE A 67 -8.24 6.75 9.03
N VAL A 68 -9.53 6.84 8.68
CA VAL A 68 -9.96 7.27 7.33
C VAL A 68 -9.47 8.69 7.03
N ARG A 69 -9.60 9.63 7.99
CA ARG A 69 -9.09 11.00 7.86
C ARG A 69 -7.57 11.03 7.69
N PHE A 70 -6.84 10.31 8.52
CA PHE A 70 -5.38 10.23 8.45
C PHE A 70 -4.90 9.64 7.13
N ARG A 71 -5.54 8.56 6.65
CA ARG A 71 -5.22 7.94 5.35
C ARG A 71 -5.43 8.93 4.20
N ARG A 72 -6.53 9.71 4.23
CA ARG A 72 -6.80 10.76 3.23
C ARG A 72 -5.73 11.85 3.28
N MET A 73 -5.41 12.38 4.46
CA MET A 73 -4.35 13.38 4.66
C MET A 73 -2.99 12.87 4.18
N ARG A 74 -2.66 11.60 4.50
CA ARG A 74 -1.41 10.96 4.05
C ARG A 74 -1.31 10.93 2.54
N GLN A 75 -2.37 10.53 1.85
CA GLN A 75 -2.37 10.42 0.39
C GLN A 75 -2.38 11.77 -0.32
N LEU A 76 -3.12 12.76 0.19
CA LEU A 76 -3.27 14.07 -0.47
C LEU A 76 -2.14 15.04 -0.18
N LEU A 77 -1.58 15.00 1.02
CA LEU A 77 -0.66 16.02 1.50
C LEU A 77 0.70 15.43 1.84
N LEU A 78 0.75 14.41 2.70
CA LEU A 78 2.03 13.93 3.23
C LEU A 78 2.88 13.22 2.18
N VAL A 79 2.28 12.37 1.33
CA VAL A 79 3.00 11.66 0.27
C VAL A 79 3.57 12.65 -0.76
N PRO A 80 2.80 13.60 -1.32
CA PRO A 80 3.36 14.61 -2.22
C PRO A 80 4.45 15.47 -1.58
N VAL A 81 4.24 15.93 -0.34
CA VAL A 81 5.26 16.74 0.38
C VAL A 81 6.53 15.93 0.60
N PHE A 82 6.42 14.68 1.06
CA PHE A 82 7.56 13.79 1.22
C PHE A 82 8.30 13.58 -0.11
N THR A 83 7.59 13.31 -1.20
CA THR A 83 8.19 13.14 -2.53
C THR A 83 8.89 14.43 -3.01
N LEU A 84 8.28 15.59 -2.81
CA LEU A 84 8.87 16.88 -3.19
C LEU A 84 10.15 17.19 -2.38
N LEU A 85 10.18 16.88 -1.08
CA LEU A 85 11.38 17.06 -0.25
C LEU A 85 12.55 16.21 -0.76
N ILE A 86 12.29 14.95 -1.13
CA ILE A 86 13.32 14.04 -1.67
C ILE A 86 13.82 14.54 -3.03
N ILE A 87 12.92 14.95 -3.92
CA ILE A 87 13.28 15.49 -5.24
C ILE A 87 14.08 16.79 -5.10
N ALA A 88 13.64 17.71 -4.23
CA ALA A 88 14.34 18.98 -4.01
C ALA A 88 15.74 18.76 -3.44
N GLY A 89 15.89 17.88 -2.44
CA GLY A 89 17.20 17.51 -1.90
C GLY A 89 18.11 16.90 -2.97
N PHE A 90 17.55 16.05 -3.84
CA PHE A 90 18.31 15.48 -4.95
C PHE A 90 18.77 16.56 -5.95
N VAL A 91 17.87 17.45 -6.40
CA VAL A 91 18.20 18.52 -7.35
C VAL A 91 19.26 19.47 -6.78
N ILE A 92 19.18 19.84 -5.51
CA ILE A 92 20.18 20.70 -4.87
C ILE A 92 21.55 20.03 -4.83
N GLY A 93 21.61 18.73 -4.52
CA GLY A 93 22.87 17.98 -4.55
C GLY A 93 23.51 17.94 -5.94
N GLN A 94 22.71 17.87 -7.01
CA GLN A 94 23.22 17.94 -8.39
C GLN A 94 23.75 19.32 -8.76
N LEU A 95 23.13 20.40 -8.25
CA LEU A 95 23.58 21.77 -8.49
C LEU A 95 24.87 22.11 -7.73
N GLU A 96 25.10 21.48 -6.57
CA GLU A 96 26.31 21.69 -5.77
C GLU A 96 27.58 21.25 -6.50
N GLU A 97 27.53 20.11 -7.21
CA GLU A 97 28.64 19.61 -8.02
C GLU A 97 29.08 20.62 -9.10
N THR A 98 28.16 21.51 -9.51
CA THR A 98 28.44 22.55 -10.51
C THR A 98 28.97 23.85 -9.88
N THR A 99 28.65 24.12 -8.61
CA THR A 99 28.80 25.47 -8.01
C THR A 99 29.76 25.54 -6.81
N ASN A 100 30.26 24.41 -6.32
CA ASN A 100 31.25 24.29 -5.24
C ASN A 100 30.89 25.12 -3.98
N ASN A 101 29.60 25.14 -3.63
CA ASN A 101 29.05 26.00 -2.58
C ASN A 101 28.63 25.18 -1.36
N THR A 102 29.37 25.30 -0.25
CA THR A 102 29.17 24.57 1.02
C THR A 102 27.76 24.74 1.63
N SER A 103 27.06 25.83 1.29
CA SER A 103 25.69 26.07 1.79
C SER A 103 24.67 25.08 1.21
N SER A 104 24.91 24.55 0.00
CA SER A 104 24.01 23.61 -0.67
C SER A 104 23.89 22.27 0.09
N ASN A 105 25.01 21.73 0.60
CA ASN A 105 25.02 20.48 1.37
C ASN A 105 24.21 20.59 2.67
N THR A 106 24.29 21.75 3.33
CA THR A 106 23.51 22.00 4.55
C THR A 106 22.01 21.96 4.26
N ILE A 107 21.57 22.63 3.19
CA ILE A 107 20.16 22.64 2.78
C ILE A 107 19.70 21.24 2.38
N GLN A 108 20.50 20.52 1.58
CA GLN A 108 20.20 19.14 1.19
C GLN A 108 20.02 18.22 2.40
N THR A 109 20.93 18.33 3.38
CA THR A 109 20.86 17.54 4.63
C THR A 109 19.58 17.84 5.40
N ILE A 110 19.22 19.12 5.55
CA ILE A 110 17.98 19.53 6.22
C ILE A 110 16.75 18.95 5.52
N LEU A 111 16.70 18.97 4.18
CA LEU A 111 15.59 18.41 3.40
C LEU A 111 15.42 16.91 3.63
N TYR A 112 16.52 16.15 3.60
CA TYR A 112 16.46 14.70 3.83
C TYR A 112 16.11 14.35 5.28
N LEU A 113 16.64 15.07 6.27
CA LEU A 113 16.26 14.89 7.68
C LEU A 113 14.77 15.18 7.89
N THR A 114 14.26 16.24 7.27
CA THR A 114 12.83 16.59 7.31
C THR A 114 11.97 15.49 6.68
N ALA A 115 12.37 14.97 5.51
CA ALA A 115 11.67 13.86 4.87
C ALA A 115 11.69 12.60 5.76
N GLY A 116 12.83 12.26 6.34
CA GLY A 116 12.98 11.13 7.26
C GLY A 116 12.10 11.25 8.51
N ALA A 117 12.10 12.42 9.16
CA ALA A 117 11.26 12.71 10.32
C ALA A 117 9.77 12.63 9.97
N LEU A 118 9.36 13.17 8.82
CA LEU A 118 8.00 13.07 8.31
C LEU A 118 7.58 11.61 8.07
N GLY A 119 8.45 10.83 7.42
CA GLY A 119 8.22 9.40 7.17
C GLY A 119 8.08 8.59 8.47
N TRP A 120 8.94 8.85 9.44
CA TRP A 120 8.87 8.24 10.77
C TRP A 120 7.57 8.61 11.51
N TRP A 121 7.18 9.88 11.50
CA TRP A 121 5.93 10.36 12.10
C TRP A 121 4.71 9.69 11.45
N VAL A 122 4.68 9.60 10.11
CA VAL A 122 3.61 8.89 9.38
C VAL A 122 3.51 7.44 9.80
N ALA A 123 4.64 6.72 9.87
CA ALA A 123 4.67 5.33 10.30
C ALA A 123 4.18 5.14 11.73
N ARG A 124 4.51 6.07 12.62
CA ARG A 124 4.05 6.08 14.02
C ARG A 124 2.53 6.30 14.12
N MET A 125 2.01 7.27 13.36
CA MET A 125 0.57 7.58 13.35
C MET A 125 -0.27 6.45 12.73
N GLU A 126 0.26 5.76 11.71
CA GLU A 126 -0.41 4.60 11.13
C GLU A 126 -0.56 3.45 12.14
N LYS A 127 0.46 3.20 12.98
CA LYS A 127 0.37 2.21 14.07
C LYS A 127 -0.65 2.59 15.14
N ARG A 128 -0.73 3.88 15.50
CA ARG A 128 -1.66 4.37 16.53
C ARG A 128 -3.12 4.35 16.07
N THR A 129 -3.36 4.51 14.77
CA THR A 129 -4.71 4.60 14.20
C THR A 129 -5.17 3.28 13.57
N SER A 130 -4.43 2.19 13.73
CA SER A 130 -4.82 0.91 13.16
C SER A 130 -5.96 0.27 13.96
N VAL A 131 -7.14 0.19 13.35
CA VAL A 131 -8.30 -0.54 13.86
C VAL A 131 -8.35 -1.94 13.25
N ARG A 132 -8.80 -2.94 14.01
CA ARG A 132 -9.24 -4.24 13.49
C ARG A 132 -10.71 -4.45 13.85
N PRO A 133 -11.52 -5.05 12.97
CA PRO A 133 -11.22 -5.43 11.58
C PRO A 133 -11.08 -4.21 10.66
N ARG A 134 -10.22 -4.30 9.64
CA ARG A 134 -9.96 -3.22 8.66
C ARG A 134 -10.19 -3.69 7.24
N PRO A 135 -10.91 -2.92 6.40
CA PRO A 135 -10.98 -3.20 4.97
C PRO A 135 -9.68 -2.81 4.27
N GLU A 136 -9.10 -3.78 3.59
CA GLU A 136 -7.90 -3.67 2.77
C GLU A 136 -8.28 -3.89 1.31
N PRO A 137 -8.24 -2.84 0.47
CA PRO A 137 -8.50 -3.00 -0.96
C PRO A 137 -7.36 -3.80 -1.61
N ILE A 138 -7.70 -4.92 -2.25
CA ILE A 138 -6.77 -5.80 -2.98
C ILE A 138 -6.85 -5.48 -4.48
N GLY A 139 -6.41 -4.27 -4.84
CA GLY A 139 -6.35 -3.83 -6.23
C GLY A 139 -7.71 -3.86 -6.92
N ARG A 140 -7.83 -4.63 -8.02
CA ARG A 140 -9.10 -4.83 -8.74
C ARG A 140 -9.89 -6.06 -8.28
N LEU A 141 -9.29 -6.91 -7.44
CA LEU A 141 -9.89 -8.20 -7.05
C LEU A 141 -11.05 -8.01 -6.10
N GLY A 142 -10.87 -7.18 -5.07
CA GLY A 142 -11.88 -7.03 -4.03
C GLY A 142 -11.36 -6.30 -2.80
N ILE A 143 -12.14 -6.42 -1.73
CA ILE A 143 -11.85 -5.89 -0.41
C ILE A 143 -11.66 -7.09 0.52
N TYR A 144 -10.55 -7.10 1.24
CA TYR A 144 -10.27 -8.08 2.27
C TYR A 144 -10.47 -7.47 3.64
N ILE A 145 -11.17 -8.16 4.52
CA ILE A 145 -11.43 -7.73 5.89
C ILE A 145 -10.88 -8.82 6.81
N SER A 146 -9.86 -8.49 7.61
CA SER A 146 -9.24 -9.44 8.52
C SER A 146 -9.80 -9.35 9.93
N GLY A 147 -9.86 -10.49 10.63
CA GLY A 147 -10.17 -10.53 12.06
C GLY A 147 -11.63 -10.25 12.41
N VAL A 148 -12.57 -10.70 11.58
CA VAL A 148 -14.02 -10.57 11.83
C VAL A 148 -14.48 -11.74 12.72
N PRO A 149 -15.31 -11.53 13.76
CA PRO A 149 -15.87 -12.63 14.54
C PRO A 149 -16.59 -13.65 13.65
N ALA A 150 -16.42 -14.95 13.89
CA ALA A 150 -16.98 -16.00 13.04
C ALA A 150 -18.50 -15.90 12.84
N GLY A 151 -19.25 -15.56 13.88
CA GLY A 151 -20.71 -15.37 13.78
C GLY A 151 -21.09 -14.24 12.82
N VAL A 152 -20.40 -13.10 12.91
CA VAL A 152 -20.60 -11.97 11.98
C VAL A 152 -20.19 -12.38 10.57
N ALA A 153 -19.04 -13.07 10.41
CA ALA A 153 -18.58 -13.55 9.12
C ALA A 153 -19.57 -14.52 8.44
N GLN A 154 -20.17 -15.43 9.20
CA GLN A 154 -21.20 -16.36 8.70
C GLN A 154 -22.45 -15.61 8.24
N GLU A 155 -22.91 -14.63 9.01
CA GLU A 155 -24.05 -13.79 8.64
C GLU A 155 -23.79 -13.01 7.34
N TRP A 156 -22.57 -12.48 7.19
CA TRP A 156 -22.15 -11.82 5.96
C TRP A 156 -22.21 -12.74 4.73
N VAL A 157 -21.73 -13.99 4.86
CA VAL A 157 -21.79 -15.00 3.79
C VAL A 157 -23.23 -15.41 3.51
N HIS A 158 -24.05 -15.59 4.56
CA HIS A 158 -25.45 -15.97 4.43
C HIS A 158 -26.24 -14.93 3.62
N ARG A 159 -26.02 -13.64 3.87
CA ARG A 159 -26.67 -12.54 3.13
C ARG A 159 -26.08 -12.27 1.76
N ASN A 160 -24.84 -12.69 1.51
CA ASN A 160 -24.10 -12.35 0.29
C ASN A 160 -23.35 -13.56 -0.25
N SER A 161 -23.92 -14.22 -1.26
CA SER A 161 -23.34 -15.42 -1.88
C SER A 161 -21.95 -15.21 -2.48
N ALA A 162 -21.57 -13.97 -2.81
CA ALA A 162 -20.25 -13.63 -3.33
C ALA A 162 -19.18 -13.42 -2.26
N VAL A 163 -19.56 -13.23 -0.99
CA VAL A 163 -18.62 -13.04 0.11
C VAL A 163 -18.02 -14.40 0.48
N GLN A 164 -16.70 -14.45 0.60
CA GLN A 164 -15.98 -15.69 0.88
C GLN A 164 -15.22 -15.57 2.20
N ILE A 165 -15.29 -16.62 3.03
CA ILE A 165 -14.38 -16.77 4.16
C ILE A 165 -13.06 -17.33 3.61
N VAL A 166 -11.97 -16.61 3.86
CA VAL A 166 -10.64 -16.96 3.36
C VAL A 166 -9.65 -17.07 4.51
N SER A 167 -8.74 -18.04 4.44
CA SER A 167 -7.70 -18.21 5.46
C SER A 167 -6.58 -17.18 5.37
N GLN A 168 -6.34 -16.64 4.18
CA GLN A 168 -5.27 -15.68 3.90
C GLN A 168 -5.74 -14.63 2.87
N PRO A 169 -5.18 -13.41 2.91
CA PRO A 169 -5.47 -12.43 1.88
C PRO A 169 -5.01 -12.95 0.52
N PRO A 170 -5.81 -12.77 -0.54
CA PRO A 170 -5.35 -13.09 -1.88
C PRO A 170 -4.13 -12.22 -2.22
N PRO A 171 -3.18 -12.74 -3.02
CA PRO A 171 -1.94 -12.03 -3.33
C PRO A 171 -2.25 -10.71 -4.02
N TRP A 172 -1.80 -9.62 -3.40
CA TRP A 172 -2.03 -8.28 -3.92
C TRP A 172 -1.31 -8.06 -5.26
N ARG A 173 -2.08 -7.82 -6.32
CA ARG A 173 -1.56 -7.41 -7.64
C ARG A 173 -2.30 -6.17 -8.14
N ARG A 174 -1.58 -5.05 -8.24
CA ARG A 174 -2.09 -3.82 -8.84
C ARG A 174 -2.27 -3.94 -10.35
N PHE A 175 -1.35 -4.63 -11.03
CA PHE A 175 -1.34 -4.82 -12.47
C PHE A 175 -1.32 -6.30 -12.86
N SER A 176 -1.60 -6.59 -14.12
CA SER A 176 -1.53 -7.96 -14.65
C SER A 176 -0.09 -8.49 -14.57
N ALA A 177 0.08 -9.82 -14.52
CA ALA A 177 1.39 -10.45 -14.58
C ALA A 177 2.20 -10.00 -15.81
N ARG A 178 1.53 -9.82 -16.96
CA ARG A 178 2.14 -9.32 -18.20
C ARG A 178 2.68 -7.91 -18.05
N THR A 179 1.94 -7.02 -17.39
CA THR A 179 2.38 -5.64 -17.13
C THR A 179 3.63 -5.61 -16.25
N TYR A 180 3.68 -6.45 -15.21
CA TYR A 180 4.88 -6.56 -14.37
C TYR A 180 6.06 -7.16 -15.12
N ALA A 181 5.83 -8.16 -15.98
CA ALA A 181 6.87 -8.72 -16.85
C ALA A 181 7.42 -7.66 -17.80
N LEU A 182 6.55 -6.91 -18.49
CA LEU A 182 6.96 -5.81 -19.36
C LEU A 182 7.75 -4.74 -18.60
N PHE A 183 7.27 -4.31 -17.43
CA PHE A 183 7.98 -3.33 -16.61
C PHE A 183 9.36 -3.83 -16.15
N SER A 184 9.44 -5.11 -15.76
CA SER A 184 10.70 -5.77 -15.42
C SER A 184 11.66 -5.78 -16.61
N THR A 185 11.20 -6.13 -17.80
CA THR A 185 12.02 -6.09 -19.02
C THR A 185 12.49 -4.68 -19.36
N LEU A 186 11.60 -3.68 -19.31
CA LEU A 186 11.95 -2.29 -19.60
C LEU A 186 12.97 -1.74 -18.59
N THR A 187 12.81 -2.02 -17.30
CA THR A 187 13.75 -1.60 -16.26
C THR A 187 15.10 -2.31 -16.37
N ALA A 188 15.11 -3.59 -16.76
CA ALA A 188 16.36 -4.32 -17.06
C ALA A 188 17.10 -3.73 -18.26
N VAL A 189 16.39 -3.45 -19.36
CA VAL A 189 16.97 -2.84 -20.57
C VAL A 189 17.51 -1.44 -20.27
N ALA A 190 16.76 -0.62 -19.52
CA ALA A 190 17.22 0.70 -19.11
C ALA A 190 18.47 0.61 -18.22
N GLY A 191 18.50 -0.32 -17.25
CA GLY A 191 19.65 -0.55 -16.38
C GLY A 191 20.90 -0.99 -17.16
N ALA A 192 20.73 -1.90 -18.14
CA ALA A 192 21.82 -2.32 -19.01
C ALA A 192 22.34 -1.18 -19.90
N GLY A 193 21.44 -0.37 -20.48
CA GLY A 193 21.83 0.80 -21.27
C GLY A 193 22.59 1.83 -20.44
N LEU A 194 22.14 2.07 -19.20
CA LEU A 194 22.82 2.99 -18.29
C LEU A 194 24.20 2.46 -17.87
N LEU A 195 24.32 1.14 -17.64
CA LEU A 195 25.60 0.50 -17.37
C LEU A 195 26.58 0.66 -18.54
N ILE A 196 26.13 0.45 -19.77
CA ILE A 196 26.95 0.67 -20.97
C ILE A 196 27.42 2.12 -21.02
N LEU A 197 26.50 3.08 -20.87
CA LEU A 197 26.82 4.51 -20.90
C LEU A 197 27.87 4.88 -19.85
N VAL A 198 27.72 4.39 -18.61
CA VAL A 198 28.68 4.57 -17.52
C VAL A 198 30.04 3.98 -17.84
N THR A 199 30.10 2.81 -18.48
CA THR A 199 31.39 2.18 -18.84
C THR A 199 32.08 2.85 -20.03
N THR A 200 31.33 3.58 -20.87
CA THR A 200 31.88 4.26 -22.06
C THR A 200 32.24 5.72 -21.82
N ASP A 201 31.57 6.39 -20.90
CA ASP A 201 31.86 7.78 -20.53
C ASP A 201 33.05 7.83 -19.55
N ARG A 202 33.91 8.84 -19.66
CA ARG A 202 35.07 9.05 -18.76
C ARG A 202 34.77 10.08 -17.66
N ASN A 203 33.56 10.61 -17.61
CA ASN A 203 33.20 11.63 -16.62
C ASN A 203 32.95 11.01 -15.23
N GLU A 204 33.90 11.23 -14.31
CA GLU A 204 33.90 10.63 -12.98
C GLU A 204 32.68 11.00 -12.12
N GLY A 205 32.12 12.21 -12.27
CA GLY A 205 30.95 12.68 -11.51
C GLY A 205 29.67 11.91 -11.83
N ILE A 206 29.50 11.48 -13.08
CA ILE A 206 28.30 10.75 -13.52
C ILE A 206 28.28 9.33 -12.94
N HIS A 207 29.44 8.74 -12.63
CA HIS A 207 29.54 7.33 -12.25
C HIS A 207 28.82 7.01 -10.94
N VAL A 208 28.88 7.88 -9.92
CA VAL A 208 28.26 7.60 -8.61
C VAL A 208 26.73 7.60 -8.71
N ILE A 209 26.16 8.63 -9.33
CA ILE A 209 24.70 8.77 -9.50
C ILE A 209 24.18 7.67 -10.41
N ALA A 210 24.89 7.41 -11.51
CA ALA A 210 24.49 6.39 -12.46
C ALA A 210 24.60 4.97 -11.86
N PHE A 211 25.61 4.69 -11.04
CA PHE A 211 25.69 3.43 -10.30
C PHE A 211 24.52 3.22 -9.35
N MET A 212 24.15 4.25 -8.58
CA MET A 212 22.97 4.20 -7.70
C MET A 212 21.66 4.01 -8.49
N ALA A 213 21.54 4.66 -9.66
CA ALA A 213 20.41 4.46 -10.56
C ALA A 213 20.34 3.03 -11.13
N ILE A 214 21.48 2.45 -11.50
CA ILE A 214 21.58 1.05 -11.95
C ILE A 214 21.10 0.11 -10.84
N LEU A 215 21.60 0.28 -9.61
CA LEU A 215 21.18 -0.55 -8.47
C LEU A 215 19.66 -0.44 -8.22
N ALA A 216 19.11 0.78 -8.28
CA ALA A 216 17.67 1.00 -8.14
C ALA A 216 16.88 0.32 -9.26
N LEU A 217 17.33 0.41 -10.52
CA LEU A 217 16.71 -0.24 -11.67
C LEU A 217 16.75 -1.77 -11.56
N PHE A 218 17.86 -2.35 -11.11
CA PHE A 218 17.97 -3.79 -10.84
C PHE A 218 17.03 -4.24 -9.71
N ALA A 219 16.99 -3.50 -8.59
CA ALA A 219 16.08 -3.80 -7.50
C ALA A 219 14.61 -3.74 -7.95
N MET A 220 14.25 -2.73 -8.76
CA MET A 220 12.92 -2.62 -9.36
C MET A 220 12.61 -3.76 -10.33
N THR A 221 13.60 -4.17 -11.13
CA THR A 221 13.51 -5.31 -12.07
C THR A 221 13.16 -6.59 -11.31
N ILE A 222 13.91 -6.90 -10.25
CA ILE A 222 13.71 -8.09 -9.40
C ILE A 222 12.33 -8.04 -8.73
N ALA A 223 11.98 -6.89 -8.15
CA ALA A 223 10.68 -6.72 -7.49
C ALA A 223 9.51 -6.89 -8.46
N ALA A 224 9.64 -6.38 -9.69
CA ALA A 224 8.63 -6.53 -10.74
C ALA A 224 8.56 -7.98 -11.26
N ALA A 225 9.70 -8.63 -11.50
CA ALA A 225 9.77 -10.04 -11.92
C ALA A 225 9.11 -10.96 -10.89
N HIS A 226 9.42 -10.77 -9.61
CA HIS A 226 8.81 -11.53 -8.52
C HIS A 226 7.27 -11.36 -8.49
N ARG A 227 6.77 -10.15 -8.78
CA ARG A 227 5.32 -9.89 -8.90
C ARG A 227 4.68 -10.45 -10.17
N ALA A 228 5.46 -10.73 -11.21
CA ALA A 228 4.99 -11.35 -12.44
C ALA A 228 4.74 -12.86 -12.28
N LEU A 229 5.52 -13.55 -11.44
CA LEU A 229 5.39 -15.00 -11.21
C LEU A 229 3.96 -15.41 -10.82
N PRO A 230 3.41 -16.55 -11.26
CA PRO A 230 2.08 -17.01 -10.86
C PRO A 230 1.99 -17.26 -9.35
N SER A 231 0.85 -16.91 -8.73
CA SER A 231 0.65 -17.05 -7.27
C SER A 231 0.70 -18.51 -6.77
N SER A 232 0.56 -19.48 -7.67
CA SER A 232 0.69 -20.91 -7.37
C SER A 232 2.11 -21.33 -6.98
N PHE A 233 3.15 -20.59 -7.38
CA PHE A 233 4.54 -20.95 -7.08
C PHE A 233 4.92 -20.76 -5.61
N GLY A 234 4.28 -19.83 -4.89
CA GLY A 234 4.53 -19.61 -3.45
C GLY A 234 3.77 -20.54 -2.51
N ARG A 235 2.77 -21.28 -3.00
CA ARG A 235 1.81 -22.02 -2.15
C ARG A 235 2.18 -23.49 -1.91
N ARG A 236 3.17 -24.05 -2.64
CA ARG A 236 3.55 -25.48 -2.54
C ARG A 236 4.30 -25.87 -1.26
N GLY A 237 4.73 -24.93 -0.42
CA GLY A 237 5.58 -25.24 0.74
C GLY A 237 4.88 -25.32 2.11
N ARG A 238 3.60 -24.93 2.25
CA ARG A 238 3.01 -24.64 3.58
C ARG A 238 1.87 -25.54 4.04
N ASN A 239 1.48 -26.55 3.26
CA ASN A 239 0.43 -27.53 3.62
C ASN A 239 0.97 -28.95 3.85
N ARG A 240 2.18 -29.08 4.40
CA ARG A 240 2.68 -30.34 4.99
C ARG A 240 2.80 -30.11 6.49
N GLY A 241 1.72 -30.34 7.21
CA GLY A 241 1.61 -30.17 8.66
C GLY A 241 0.18 -30.36 9.08
#